data_AF-A0A8B7JZJ0-F1
#
_entry.id   AF-A0A8B7JZJ0-F1
#
_cell.length_a   1.000
_cell.length_b   1.000
_cell.length_c   1.000
_cell.angle_alpha   90.00
_cell.angle_beta   90.00
_cell.angle_gamma   90.00
#
_symmetry.space_group_name_H-M   'P 1'
#
loop_
_entity.id
_entity.type
_entity.pdbx_description
1 polymer ?
#
loop_
_entity_poly.entity_id
_entity_poly.type
_entity_poly.pdbx_seq_one_letter_code
_entity_poly.pdbx_strand_id
1 'polypeptide(L)'
;MSRRHLLKLLALPAGVALAGVAVGSQPAETLKGEKASMKEAEGANAKSGLDRGRNQPMGRGKCNLAGWWQNELGSEMLVFNANSKGNFSGEYYTAVSSAQKPIETSPLRGSQHLDEDGKCTFGFTVNWSKFSDSTTVFVGQRFEDHRGQEVLKTGWLLRHKVNSLHDDWQATRVGTNIFTRLNRKEEGKASPTAPLSA
;
A
#
# COMPACT_ATOMS: atom_id res chain seq x y z
N MET A 1 12.05 50.65 -2.64
CA MET A 1 13.17 49.76 -2.31
C MET A 1 12.82 48.35 -2.78
N SER A 2 13.49 47.91 -3.84
CA SER A 2 13.20 46.69 -4.60
C SER A 2 14.12 45.57 -4.10
N ARG A 3 13.55 44.48 -3.56
CA ARG A 3 14.29 43.24 -3.26
C ARG A 3 13.94 42.20 -4.31
N ARG A 4 14.67 42.20 -5.42
CA ARG A 4 14.69 41.09 -6.38
C ARG A 4 15.43 39.93 -5.70
N HIS A 5 14.71 38.86 -5.35
CA HIS A 5 15.32 37.59 -4.95
C HIS A 5 15.66 36.80 -6.21
N LEU A 6 16.94 36.76 -6.52
CA LEU A 6 17.53 35.96 -7.59
C LEU A 6 17.60 34.51 -7.09
N LEU A 7 16.66 33.64 -7.50
CA LEU A 7 16.82 32.20 -7.30
C LEU A 7 17.97 31.72 -8.20
N LYS A 8 19.08 31.32 -7.57
CA LYS A 8 20.18 30.63 -8.23
C LYS A 8 19.72 29.21 -8.56
N LEU A 9 19.55 28.93 -9.85
CA LEU A 9 19.48 27.57 -10.39
C LEU A 9 20.81 26.87 -10.09
N LEU A 10 20.80 25.80 -9.30
CA LEU A 10 21.91 24.87 -9.20
C LEU A 10 21.64 23.72 -10.18
N ALA A 11 22.43 23.66 -11.24
CA ALA A 11 22.48 22.54 -12.16
C ALA A 11 23.20 21.35 -11.49
N LEU A 12 22.58 20.16 -11.52
CA LEU A 12 23.22 18.90 -11.17
C LEU A 12 23.92 18.33 -12.41
N PRO A 13 25.18 17.87 -12.32
CA PRO A 13 25.85 17.19 -13.43
C PRO A 13 25.31 15.76 -13.62
N ALA A 14 25.22 15.38 -14.90
CA ALA A 14 24.89 14.04 -15.37
C ALA A 14 26.13 13.12 -15.41
N GLY A 15 25.91 11.80 -15.30
CA GLY A 15 26.91 10.72 -15.47
C GLY A 15 27.32 10.10 -14.13
N VAL A 16 27.46 8.79 -13.95
CA VAL A 16 27.95 7.76 -14.87
C VAL A 16 27.32 6.41 -14.50
N ALA A 17 26.92 5.63 -15.52
CA ALA A 17 26.61 4.21 -15.39
C ALA A 17 27.90 3.38 -15.45
N LEU A 18 28.07 2.42 -14.53
CA LEU A 18 29.05 1.34 -14.69
C LEU A 18 28.35 -0.02 -14.75
N ALA A 19 28.83 -0.80 -15.70
CA ALA A 19 28.33 -2.09 -16.15
C ALA A 19 28.68 -3.24 -15.20
N GLY A 20 28.03 -4.37 -15.46
CA GLY A 20 27.94 -5.54 -14.59
C GLY A 20 29.23 -6.35 -14.40
N VAL A 21 29.13 -7.30 -13.47
CA VAL A 21 29.91 -8.53 -13.48
C VAL A 21 28.94 -9.69 -13.26
N ALA A 22 28.90 -10.59 -14.24
CA ALA A 22 28.28 -11.90 -14.13
C ALA A 22 29.40 -12.95 -14.01
N VAL A 23 29.35 -13.77 -12.97
CA VAL A 23 30.07 -15.05 -12.79
C VAL A 23 29.24 -15.81 -11.75
N GLY A 24 28.84 -17.07 -11.84
CA GLY A 24 29.05 -18.19 -12.76
C GLY A 24 28.32 -19.38 -12.10
N SER A 25 27.74 -20.27 -12.89
CA SER A 25 26.89 -21.38 -12.42
C SER A 25 27.65 -22.71 -12.24
N GLN A 26 27.07 -23.59 -11.40
CA GLN A 26 27.15 -25.08 -11.34
C GLN A 26 28.16 -25.74 -10.35
N PRO A 27 27.96 -27.03 -9.95
CA PRO A 27 26.74 -27.70 -9.46
C PRO A 27 26.97 -28.54 -8.16
N ALA A 28 25.96 -29.35 -7.79
CA ALA A 28 25.69 -30.06 -6.54
C ALA A 28 26.62 -31.24 -6.13
N GLU A 29 26.63 -31.55 -4.82
CA GLU A 29 26.85 -32.91 -4.31
C GLU A 29 25.87 -33.26 -3.16
N THR A 30 25.38 -34.49 -3.20
CA THR A 30 24.46 -35.13 -2.25
C THR A 30 25.25 -36.14 -1.42
N LEU A 31 25.05 -36.20 -0.11
CA LEU A 31 25.45 -37.36 0.71
C LEU A 31 24.34 -37.75 1.70
N LYS A 32 24.03 -39.05 1.67
CA LYS A 32 23.04 -39.81 2.45
C LYS A 32 23.62 -40.29 3.79
N GLY A 33 22.73 -40.57 4.74
CA GLY A 33 22.91 -41.44 5.92
C GLY A 33 22.61 -40.69 7.22
N GLU A 34 21.89 -41.18 8.23
CA GLU A 34 21.33 -42.50 8.55
C GLU A 34 20.27 -42.33 9.67
N LYS A 35 19.36 -43.31 9.79
CA LYS A 35 18.24 -43.37 10.75
C LYS A 35 18.69 -43.62 12.20
N ALA A 36 17.93 -43.07 13.16
CA ALA A 36 17.61 -43.78 14.40
C ALA A 36 16.19 -43.43 14.88
N SER A 37 15.47 -44.46 15.31
CA SER A 37 14.06 -44.49 15.73
C SER A 37 14.00 -44.74 17.23
N MET A 38 13.15 -44.03 17.98
CA MET A 38 12.63 -44.48 19.27
C MET A 38 11.16 -44.04 19.45
N LYS A 39 10.42 -44.89 20.17
CA LYS A 39 8.98 -45.14 20.16
C LYS A 39 8.13 -44.20 21.05
N GLU A 40 6.83 -44.28 20.78
CA GLU A 40 5.66 -43.69 21.48
C GLU A 40 5.56 -43.93 22.99
N ALA A 41 4.84 -43.03 23.67
CA ALA A 41 3.84 -43.39 24.68
C ALA A 41 2.78 -42.26 24.84
N GLU A 42 1.51 -42.65 24.83
CA GLU A 42 0.30 -41.87 25.04
C GLU A 42 -0.15 -41.96 26.53
N GLY A 43 -0.80 -40.93 27.09
CA GLY A 43 -1.58 -41.09 28.33
C GLY A 43 -1.90 -39.85 29.19
N ALA A 44 -3.04 -39.21 28.89
CA ALA A 44 -4.11 -38.74 29.79
C ALA A 44 -3.95 -37.61 30.87
N ASN A 45 -4.87 -36.62 30.72
CA ASN A 45 -5.84 -36.09 31.72
C ASN A 45 -5.60 -34.76 32.52
N ALA A 46 -6.38 -33.75 32.10
CA ALA A 46 -7.17 -32.73 32.82
C ALA A 46 -6.73 -31.98 34.11
N LYS A 47 -6.88 -30.64 33.99
CA LYS A 47 -7.49 -29.63 34.90
C LYS A 47 -6.61 -28.70 35.76
N SER A 48 -6.90 -27.40 35.50
CA SER A 48 -7.09 -26.26 36.42
C SER A 48 -5.88 -25.40 36.81
N GLY A 49 -6.07 -24.09 36.70
CA GLY A 49 -5.12 -23.07 37.16
C GLY A 49 -5.31 -21.72 36.48
N LEU A 50 -6.30 -20.96 36.94
CA LEU A 50 -6.48 -19.53 36.67
C LEU A 50 -5.26 -18.77 37.21
N ASP A 51 -4.48 -18.07 36.37
CA ASP A 51 -3.76 -16.90 36.89
C ASP A 51 -3.44 -15.78 35.88
N ARG A 52 -3.88 -14.59 36.30
CA ARG A 52 -3.37 -13.23 36.07
C ARG A 52 -2.82 -12.84 34.69
N GLY A 53 -3.67 -12.13 33.96
CA GLY A 53 -3.37 -10.75 33.54
C GLY A 53 -2.03 -10.52 32.85
N ARG A 54 -1.78 -11.18 31.71
CA ARG A 54 -0.91 -10.58 30.70
C ARG A 54 -1.70 -9.46 30.02
N ASN A 55 -1.29 -8.22 30.28
CA ASN A 55 -1.45 -7.15 29.31
C ASN A 55 -0.89 -7.65 27.98
N GLN A 56 -1.76 -8.16 27.12
CA GLN A 56 -1.41 -8.46 25.76
C GLN A 56 -1.10 -7.12 25.09
N PRO A 57 0.06 -6.97 24.42
CA PRO A 57 0.25 -5.81 23.56
C PRO A 57 -0.88 -5.85 22.52
N MET A 58 -1.68 -4.78 22.47
CA MET A 58 -2.65 -4.57 21.41
C MET A 58 -1.93 -4.81 20.07
N GLY A 59 -2.52 -5.68 19.26
CA GLY A 59 -1.79 -6.60 18.37
C GLY A 59 -0.65 -5.98 17.56
N ARG A 60 0.54 -6.61 17.64
CA ARG A 60 1.52 -6.63 16.55
C ARG A 60 0.88 -7.39 15.38
N GLY A 61 0.04 -6.68 14.63
CA GLY A 61 -0.79 -7.24 13.59
C GLY A 61 -0.12 -7.10 12.23
N LYS A 62 -0.25 -8.16 11.42
CA LYS A 62 0.03 -8.15 9.99
C LYS A 62 -0.54 -6.88 9.34
N CYS A 63 0.23 -6.24 8.46
CA CYS A 63 -0.21 -5.00 7.82
C CYS A 63 -1.60 -5.13 7.16
N ASN A 64 -2.54 -4.28 7.58
CA ASN A 64 -3.91 -4.30 7.11
C ASN A 64 -4.37 -2.93 6.62
N LEU A 65 -4.41 -2.75 5.30
CA LEU A 65 -4.98 -1.56 4.67
C LEU A 65 -6.50 -1.65 4.46
N ALA A 66 -7.13 -2.82 4.64
CA ALA A 66 -8.55 -3.00 4.34
C ALA A 66 -9.43 -2.10 5.20
N GLY A 67 -10.48 -1.53 4.61
CA GLY A 67 -11.42 -0.60 5.24
C GLY A 67 -11.43 0.78 4.59
N TRP A 68 -12.13 1.70 5.26
CA TRP A 68 -12.32 3.08 4.78
C TRP A 68 -11.21 4.02 5.24
N TRP A 69 -10.80 4.88 4.32
CA TRP A 69 -9.81 5.92 4.51
C TRP A 69 -10.29 7.23 3.89
N GLN A 70 -9.91 8.36 4.49
CA GLN A 70 -10.17 9.69 3.95
C GLN A 70 -8.88 10.51 3.98
N ASN A 71 -8.62 11.30 2.94
CA ASN A 71 -7.49 12.22 2.90
C ASN A 71 -7.87 13.65 3.28
N GLU A 72 -6.86 14.52 3.39
CA GLU A 72 -6.99 15.93 3.75
C GLU A 72 -7.77 16.78 2.72
N LEU A 73 -8.02 16.27 1.52
CA LEU A 73 -8.83 16.92 0.48
C LEU A 73 -10.30 16.48 0.54
N GLY A 74 -10.65 15.56 1.45
CA GLY A 74 -11.98 14.98 1.57
C GLY A 74 -12.24 13.78 0.65
N SER A 75 -11.26 13.37 -0.17
CA SER A 75 -11.38 12.15 -0.97
C SER A 75 -11.35 10.92 -0.06
N GLU A 76 -12.20 9.95 -0.38
CA GLU A 76 -12.30 8.69 0.36
C GLU A 76 -11.81 7.51 -0.50
N MET A 77 -11.36 6.45 0.16
CA MET A 77 -11.15 5.16 -0.49
C MET A 77 -11.60 4.00 0.39
N LEU A 78 -12.18 3.00 -0.23
CA LEU A 78 -12.45 1.70 0.36
C LEU A 78 -11.43 0.70 -0.18
N VAL A 79 -10.62 0.14 0.70
CA VAL A 79 -9.68 -0.93 0.36
C VAL A 79 -10.28 -2.27 0.78
N PHE A 80 -10.35 -3.22 -0.14
CA PHE A 80 -10.78 -4.59 0.16
C PHE A 80 -9.62 -5.39 0.79
N ASN A 81 -9.95 -6.54 1.38
CA ASN A 81 -8.94 -7.44 1.94
C ASN A 81 -7.86 -7.80 0.92
N ALA A 82 -6.60 -7.66 1.34
CA ALA A 82 -5.46 -8.14 0.56
C ALA A 82 -5.39 -9.67 0.58
N ASN A 83 -4.96 -10.28 -0.52
CA ASN A 83 -4.74 -11.72 -0.60
C ASN A 83 -3.41 -12.13 0.06
N SER A 84 -3.10 -13.43 0.03
CA SER A 84 -1.86 -13.99 0.63
C SER A 84 -0.56 -13.49 -0.01
N LYS A 85 -0.63 -12.83 -1.17
CA LYS A 85 0.51 -12.20 -1.86
C LYS A 85 0.55 -10.68 -1.64
N GLY A 86 -0.34 -10.13 -0.83
CA GLY A 86 -0.42 -8.69 -0.57
C GLY A 86 -1.13 -7.89 -1.65
N ASN A 87 -1.69 -8.53 -2.69
CA ASN A 87 -2.46 -7.80 -3.71
C ASN A 87 -3.86 -7.47 -3.18
N PHE A 88 -4.32 -6.26 -3.46
CA PHE A 88 -5.65 -5.78 -3.08
C PHE A 88 -6.30 -4.99 -4.22
N SER A 89 -7.62 -4.83 -4.10
CA SER A 89 -8.42 -3.93 -4.91
C SER A 89 -9.26 -3.03 -4.01
N GLY A 90 -9.98 -2.10 -4.60
CA GLY A 90 -10.83 -1.18 -3.87
C GLY A 90 -11.56 -0.22 -4.77
N GLU A 91 -12.13 0.80 -4.14
CA GLU A 91 -12.80 1.91 -4.79
C GLU A 91 -12.25 3.24 -4.25
N TYR A 92 -12.13 4.22 -5.15
CA TYR A 92 -11.65 5.55 -4.85
C TYR A 92 -12.75 6.57 -5.20
N TYR A 93 -13.02 7.45 -4.25
CA TYR A 93 -14.05 8.48 -4.28
C TYR A 93 -13.34 9.84 -4.16
N THR A 94 -12.94 10.41 -5.29
CA THR A 94 -12.24 11.70 -5.24
C THR A 94 -13.22 12.83 -4.90
N ALA A 95 -12.82 13.76 -4.03
CA ALA A 95 -13.60 14.97 -3.76
C ALA A 95 -13.28 16.10 -4.76
N VAL A 96 -12.19 15.97 -5.50
CA VAL A 96 -11.68 17.00 -6.43
C VAL A 96 -11.33 16.39 -7.78
N SER A 97 -11.52 17.16 -8.85
CA SER A 97 -11.15 16.79 -10.21
C SER A 97 -10.92 18.04 -11.05
N SER A 98 -9.97 17.97 -12.00
CA SER A 98 -9.83 18.97 -13.05
C SER A 98 -10.51 18.57 -14.37
N ALA A 99 -11.19 17.41 -14.40
CA ALA A 99 -11.97 16.99 -15.56
C ALA A 99 -13.25 17.84 -15.66
N GLN A 100 -13.67 18.15 -16.87
CA GLN A 100 -14.92 18.89 -17.16
C GLN A 100 -16.14 17.96 -17.21
N LYS A 101 -16.10 16.87 -16.43
CA LYS A 101 -17.16 15.87 -16.31
C LYS A 101 -17.47 15.66 -14.82
N PRO A 102 -18.71 15.29 -14.47
CA PRO A 102 -19.04 14.93 -13.09
C PRO A 102 -18.11 13.84 -12.57
N ILE A 103 -17.74 13.95 -11.29
CA ILE A 103 -16.89 12.95 -10.63
C ILE A 103 -17.69 11.64 -10.49
N GLU A 104 -17.03 10.52 -10.77
CA GLU A 104 -17.56 9.19 -10.54
C GLU A 104 -16.56 8.31 -9.77
N THR A 105 -17.08 7.33 -9.02
CA THR A 105 -16.27 6.35 -8.29
C THR A 105 -15.39 5.55 -9.23
N SER A 106 -14.10 5.45 -8.92
CA SER A 106 -13.10 4.79 -9.77
C SER A 106 -12.48 3.58 -9.07
N PRO A 107 -12.23 2.47 -9.77
CA PRO A 107 -11.59 1.31 -9.18
C PRO A 107 -10.12 1.59 -8.85
N LEU A 108 -9.64 1.05 -7.73
CA LEU A 108 -8.21 1.00 -7.40
C LEU A 108 -7.71 -0.44 -7.33
N ARG A 109 -6.45 -0.65 -7.69
CA ARG A 109 -5.74 -1.95 -7.62
C ARG A 109 -4.30 -1.74 -7.20
N GLY A 110 -3.81 -2.56 -6.28
CA GLY A 110 -2.48 -2.36 -5.72
C GLY A 110 -1.92 -3.58 -5.01
N SER A 111 -0.78 -3.38 -4.38
CA SER A 111 -0.13 -4.35 -3.51
C SER A 111 0.49 -3.68 -2.30
N GLN A 112 0.60 -4.46 -1.22
CA GLN A 112 1.24 -4.06 0.02
C GLN A 112 2.27 -5.12 0.44
N HIS A 113 3.30 -4.69 1.16
CA HIS A 113 4.17 -5.61 1.88
C HIS A 113 3.39 -6.29 3.02
N LEU A 114 3.79 -7.52 3.35
CA LEU A 114 3.11 -8.35 4.35
C LEU A 114 3.83 -8.29 5.71
N ASP A 115 4.33 -7.11 6.06
CA ASP A 115 5.16 -6.88 7.23
C ASP A 115 4.40 -7.17 8.53
N GLU A 116 5.10 -7.76 9.51
CA GLU A 116 4.55 -8.15 10.81
C GLU A 116 4.47 -6.99 11.81
N ASP A 117 5.19 -5.89 11.54
CA ASP A 117 5.22 -4.71 12.39
C ASP A 117 4.09 -3.71 12.10
N GLY A 118 3.22 -4.03 11.13
CA GLY A 118 2.07 -3.22 10.75
C GLY A 118 2.41 -1.95 9.94
N LYS A 119 3.67 -1.74 9.57
CA LYS A 119 4.16 -0.50 8.92
C LYS A 119 4.48 -0.66 7.44
N CYS A 120 3.64 -1.41 6.73
CA CYS A 120 3.96 -1.78 5.35
C CYS A 120 4.02 -0.60 4.39
N THR A 121 4.95 -0.72 3.43
CA THR A 121 4.89 0.08 2.21
C THR A 121 3.93 -0.56 1.22
N PHE A 122 3.26 0.28 0.44
CA PHE A 122 2.25 -0.15 -0.52
C PHE A 122 2.20 0.79 -1.72
N GLY A 123 1.57 0.32 -2.79
CA GLY A 123 1.24 1.17 -3.93
C GLY A 123 -0.03 0.69 -4.60
N PHE A 124 -0.76 1.62 -5.22
CA PHE A 124 -1.96 1.31 -5.98
C PHE A 124 -2.16 2.29 -7.14
N THR A 125 -2.88 1.81 -8.15
CA THR A 125 -3.28 2.57 -9.33
C THR A 125 -4.78 2.83 -9.28
N VAL A 126 -5.19 4.05 -9.61
CA VAL A 126 -6.58 4.45 -9.84
C VAL A 126 -6.75 4.78 -11.32
N ASN A 127 -7.69 4.11 -11.98
CA ASN A 127 -8.05 4.38 -13.36
C ASN A 127 -9.36 5.20 -13.38
N TRP A 128 -9.30 6.43 -13.88
CA TRP A 128 -10.40 7.39 -13.87
C TRP A 128 -11.39 7.22 -15.03
N SER A 129 -11.39 6.06 -15.69
CA SER A 129 -12.04 5.79 -16.99
C SER A 129 -13.52 6.17 -17.10
N LYS A 130 -14.25 6.28 -15.99
CA LYS A 130 -15.66 6.68 -16.00
C LYS A 130 -15.86 8.16 -16.35
N PHE A 131 -14.92 9.04 -15.98
CA PHE A 131 -15.08 10.49 -16.16
C PHE A 131 -13.81 11.21 -16.65
N SER A 132 -12.68 10.52 -16.82
CA SER A 132 -11.42 11.08 -17.33
C SER A 132 -10.58 10.02 -18.05
N ASP A 133 -9.73 10.46 -18.98
CA ASP A 133 -8.75 9.61 -19.68
C ASP A 133 -7.40 9.54 -18.94
N SER A 134 -7.35 10.00 -17.68
CA SER A 134 -6.13 10.04 -16.87
C SER A 134 -5.97 8.79 -16.00
N THR A 135 -4.79 8.62 -15.41
CA THR A 135 -4.50 7.57 -14.43
C THR A 135 -3.65 8.14 -13.31
N THR A 136 -3.90 7.72 -12.07
CA THR A 136 -3.08 8.12 -10.93
C THR A 136 -2.48 6.90 -10.25
N VAL A 137 -1.20 6.98 -9.91
CA VAL A 137 -0.55 6.01 -9.02
C VAL A 137 -0.24 6.66 -7.69
N PHE A 138 -0.45 5.90 -6.62
CA PHE A 138 -0.10 6.26 -5.25
C PHE A 138 0.95 5.27 -4.75
N VAL A 139 1.93 5.78 -4.03
CA VAL A 139 2.90 4.98 -3.28
C VAL A 139 3.05 5.58 -1.89
N GLY A 140 3.14 4.74 -0.87
CA GLY A 140 3.21 5.23 0.49
C GLY A 140 3.56 4.18 1.51
N GLN A 141 3.47 4.61 2.76
CA GLN A 141 3.70 3.78 3.92
C GLN A 141 2.62 4.02 4.97
N ARG A 142 2.19 2.94 5.60
CA ARG A 142 1.32 2.97 6.77
C ARG A 142 2.16 3.22 8.03
N PHE A 143 1.66 4.10 8.88
CA PHE A 143 2.22 4.41 10.18
C PHE A 143 1.12 4.37 11.24
N GLU A 144 1.55 4.31 12.50
CA GLU A 144 0.74 4.65 13.65
C GLU A 144 1.33 5.91 14.28
N ASP A 145 0.48 6.89 14.58
CA ASP A 145 0.91 8.11 15.26
C ASP A 145 1.15 7.89 16.77
N HIS A 146 1.61 8.92 17.48
CA HIS A 146 1.85 8.88 18.93
C HIS A 146 0.58 8.60 19.77
N ARG A 147 -0.61 8.66 19.16
CA ARG A 147 -1.91 8.37 19.78
C ARG A 147 -2.44 6.99 19.38
N GLY A 148 -1.67 6.22 18.61
CA GLY A 148 -2.08 4.92 18.08
C GLY A 148 -3.06 5.01 16.91
N GLN A 149 -3.21 6.19 16.29
CA GLN A 149 -4.07 6.33 15.11
C GLN A 149 -3.31 5.96 13.85
N GLU A 150 -3.97 5.18 12.99
CA GLU A 150 -3.40 4.73 11.74
C GLU A 150 -3.41 5.85 10.69
N VAL A 151 -2.27 6.07 10.05
CA VAL A 151 -2.06 7.11 9.03
C VAL A 151 -1.36 6.50 7.82
N LEU A 152 -1.82 6.82 6.62
CA LEU A 152 -1.10 6.51 5.39
C LEU A 152 -0.47 7.78 4.84
N LYS A 153 0.86 7.82 4.75
CA LYS A 153 1.55 8.91 4.06
C LYS A 153 1.86 8.47 2.64
N THR A 154 1.37 9.23 1.67
CA THR A 154 1.47 8.88 0.26
C THR A 154 2.04 10.02 -0.57
N GLY A 155 2.82 9.65 -1.59
CA GLY A 155 3.07 10.46 -2.77
C GLY A 155 2.28 9.89 -3.95
N TRP A 156 1.95 10.73 -4.92
CA TRP A 156 1.22 10.30 -6.10
C TRP A 156 1.71 10.99 -7.37
N LEU A 157 1.53 10.29 -8.49
CA LEU A 157 1.70 10.81 -9.84
C LEU A 157 0.39 10.68 -10.60
N LEU A 158 -0.13 11.79 -11.11
CA LEU A 158 -1.28 11.82 -12.01
C LEU A 158 -0.78 12.01 -13.42
N ARG A 159 -1.10 11.04 -14.29
CA ARG A 159 -0.76 11.04 -15.70
C ARG A 159 -1.98 11.42 -16.53
N HIS A 160 -1.91 12.56 -17.21
CA HIS A 160 -2.84 12.95 -18.26
C HIS A 160 -2.57 12.16 -19.55
N LYS A 161 -3.64 11.89 -20.29
CA LYS A 161 -3.54 11.54 -21.70
C LYS A 161 -3.30 12.80 -22.50
N VAL A 162 -2.30 12.78 -23.37
CA VAL A 162 -1.97 13.87 -24.29
C VAL A 162 -2.05 13.39 -25.72
N ASN A 163 -2.24 14.32 -26.65
CA ASN A 163 -2.49 13.99 -28.05
C ASN A 163 -1.22 13.60 -28.82
N SER A 164 -0.04 13.99 -28.33
CA SER A 164 1.23 13.73 -29.00
C SER A 164 2.37 13.49 -28.02
N LEU A 165 3.46 12.89 -28.51
CA LEU A 165 4.71 12.75 -27.74
C LEU A 165 5.33 14.12 -27.39
N HIS A 166 5.12 15.12 -28.24
CA HIS A 166 5.62 16.48 -27.98
C HIS A 166 4.98 17.09 -26.73
N ASP A 167 3.76 16.69 -26.38
CA ASP A 167 3.04 17.17 -25.19
C ASP A 167 3.35 16.38 -23.92
N ASP A 168 4.22 15.36 -23.98
CA ASP A 168 4.51 14.47 -22.86
C ASP A 168 5.07 15.20 -21.64
N TRP A 169 5.87 16.26 -21.87
CA TRP A 169 6.55 17.01 -20.81
C TRP A 169 5.60 17.62 -19.77
N GLN A 170 4.35 17.91 -20.16
CA GLN A 170 3.32 18.49 -19.29
C GLN A 170 2.31 17.47 -18.76
N ALA A 171 2.45 16.20 -19.15
CA ALA A 171 1.43 15.20 -18.92
C ALA A 171 1.43 14.63 -17.48
N THR A 172 2.47 14.89 -16.68
CA THR A 172 2.59 14.31 -15.33
C THR A 172 2.53 15.38 -14.26
N ARG A 173 1.57 15.26 -13.33
CA ARG A 173 1.50 16.04 -12.08
C ARG A 173 1.93 15.17 -10.91
N VAL A 174 2.46 15.80 -9.87
CA VAL A 174 2.90 15.14 -8.62
C VAL A 174 2.27 15.82 -7.42
N GLY A 175 2.04 15.05 -6.36
CA GLY A 175 1.63 15.59 -5.07
C GLY A 175 1.72 14.56 -3.97
N THR A 176 1.15 14.91 -2.82
CA THR A 176 1.09 14.06 -1.63
C THR A 176 -0.32 14.04 -1.08
N ASN A 177 -0.68 12.95 -0.41
CA ASN A 177 -1.88 12.91 0.44
C ASN A 177 -1.58 12.16 1.74
N ILE A 178 -2.28 12.55 2.80
CA ILE A 178 -2.26 11.91 4.10
C ILE A 178 -3.66 11.35 4.35
N PHE A 179 -3.77 10.03 4.45
CA PHE A 179 -5.03 9.38 4.74
C PHE A 179 -5.13 8.98 6.21
N THR A 180 -6.31 9.14 6.78
CA THR A 180 -6.67 8.65 8.12
C THR A 180 -7.86 7.69 8.02
N ARG A 181 -7.97 6.77 8.98
CA ARG A 181 -9.11 5.86 9.10
C ARG A 181 -10.42 6.62 9.19
N LEU A 182 -11.42 6.19 8.43
CA LEU A 182 -12.79 6.67 8.57
C LEU A 182 -13.63 5.62 9.31
N ASN A 183 -14.07 5.96 10.53
CA ASN A 183 -14.91 5.09 11.35
C ASN A 183 -16.38 5.20 10.91
N ARG A 184 -16.76 4.51 9.84
CA ARG A 184 -18.18 4.23 9.60
C ARG A 184 -18.64 3.18 10.61
N LYS A 185 -19.67 3.49 11.39
CA LYS A 185 -20.39 2.45 12.16
C LYS A 185 -21.05 1.54 11.12
N GLU A 186 -20.36 0.47 10.74
CA GLU A 186 -20.93 -0.55 9.86
C GLU A 186 -21.96 -1.35 10.68
N GLU A 187 -23.24 -1.13 10.39
CA GLU A 187 -24.30 -2.04 10.81
C GLU A 187 -24.07 -3.40 10.15
N GLY A 188 -23.70 -4.43 10.92
CA GLY A 188 -23.73 -5.83 10.48
C GLY A 188 -22.49 -6.38 9.76
N LYS A 189 -21.32 -6.33 10.43
CA LYS A 189 -20.08 -7.13 10.24
C LYS A 189 -19.99 -8.07 9.01
N ALA A 190 -19.26 -7.61 7.99
CA ALA A 190 -18.31 -8.41 7.22
C ALA A 190 -17.16 -7.51 6.75
N SER A 191 -15.90 -7.94 6.87
CA SER A 191 -14.78 -7.17 6.31
C SER A 191 -14.99 -6.96 4.82
N PRO A 192 -14.68 -5.78 4.26
CA PRO A 192 -15.01 -5.46 2.88
C PRO A 192 -14.24 -6.41 1.92
N THR A 193 -15.00 -7.25 1.23
CA THR A 193 -14.50 -8.19 0.21
C THR A 193 -14.70 -7.61 -1.17
N ALA A 194 -13.76 -7.88 -2.08
CA ALA A 194 -13.93 -7.52 -3.47
C ALA A 194 -15.16 -8.23 -4.05
N PRO A 195 -15.95 -7.58 -4.92
CA PRO A 195 -17.02 -8.25 -5.64
C PRO A 195 -16.43 -9.41 -6.46
N LEU A 196 -17.13 -10.56 -6.45
CA LEU A 196 -16.79 -11.70 -7.29
C LEU A 196 -16.81 -11.23 -8.75
N SER A 197 -15.67 -11.34 -9.43
CA SER A 197 -15.57 -11.08 -10.86
C SER A 197 -16.50 -12.03 -11.60
N ALA A 198 -17.50 -11.48 -12.29
CA ALA A 198 -18.36 -12.19 -13.24
C ALA A 198 -17.59 -12.56 -14.52
#